data_AF-A0A9E5K4M8-F1
#
_entry.id   AF-A0A9E5K4M8-F1
#
_cell.length_a   1.000
_cell.length_b   1.000
_cell.length_c   1.000
_cell.angle_alpha   90.00
_cell.angle_beta   90.00
_cell.angle_gamma   90.00
#
_symmetry.space_group_name_H-M   'P 1'
#
loop_
_entity.id
_entity.type
_entity.pdbx_description
1 polymer ?
#
loop_
_entity_poly.entity_id
_entity_poly.type
_entity_poly.pdbx_seq_one_letter_code
_entity_poly.pdbx_strand_id
1 'polypeptide(L)'
;MKNAFVFYTALVIVVLQTPVVFCFQADLKQSQVNNDLVVFIKDHLGKSSYGNYMGGKKVGWDTDEIKFAKLNGVEVVSQVSESYFKALFGGNKTEVSERTEVFYSLAGKGDIILINSFHLENGVKKTRELSLQKSGFTLVTTTQNRKDE
;
A
#
# COMPACT_ATOMS: atom_id res chain seq x y z
N MET A 1 -1.54 -64.03 25.15
CA MET A 1 -1.18 -62.76 25.84
C MET A 1 0.24 -62.42 25.42
N LYS A 2 0.57 -61.39 24.64
CA LYS A 2 0.14 -59.98 24.71
C LYS A 2 0.07 -59.40 23.29
N ASN A 3 -0.99 -58.64 23.02
CA ASN A 3 -1.21 -57.87 21.80
C ASN A 3 -0.24 -56.68 21.76
N ALA A 4 0.53 -56.55 20.68
CA ALA A 4 1.26 -55.33 20.39
C ALA A 4 0.33 -54.40 19.59
N PHE A 5 -0.24 -53.40 20.27
CA PHE A 5 -0.96 -52.30 19.63
C PHE A 5 0.05 -51.39 18.94
N VAL A 6 0.08 -51.43 17.61
CA VAL A 6 0.81 -50.46 16.79
C VAL A 6 -0.05 -49.21 16.68
N PHE A 7 0.34 -48.15 17.38
CA PHE A 7 -0.26 -46.83 17.23
C PHE A 7 0.17 -46.25 15.88
N TYR A 8 -0.75 -46.22 14.92
CA TYR A 8 -0.64 -45.33 13.77
C TYR A 8 -0.93 -43.90 14.24
N THR A 9 0.10 -43.09 14.43
CA THR A 9 -0.05 -41.64 14.54
C THR A 9 -0.40 -41.09 13.16
N ALA A 10 -1.70 -40.84 12.94
CA ALA A 10 -2.17 -40.06 11.82
C ALA A 10 -1.65 -38.62 11.96
N LEU A 11 -0.68 -38.26 11.13
CA LEU A 11 -0.23 -36.88 10.96
C LEU A 11 -1.34 -36.11 10.24
N VAL A 12 -2.23 -35.48 11.01
CA VAL A 12 -3.22 -34.53 10.46
C VAL A 12 -2.47 -33.26 10.10
N ILE A 13 -2.14 -33.10 8.82
CA ILE A 13 -1.65 -31.83 8.28
C ILE A 13 -2.85 -30.89 8.21
N VAL A 14 -3.00 -30.05 9.23
CA VAL A 14 -3.91 -28.90 9.20
C VAL A 14 -3.31 -27.89 8.23
N VAL A 15 -3.74 -27.94 6.97
CA VAL A 15 -3.49 -26.87 6.01
C VAL A 15 -4.32 -25.68 6.46
N LEU A 16 -3.73 -24.79 7.26
CA LEU A 16 -4.25 -23.44 7.47
C LEU A 16 -4.41 -22.81 6.08
N GLN A 17 -5.67 -22.67 5.64
CA GLN A 17 -6.08 -21.87 4.50
C GLN A 17 -5.78 -20.39 4.80
N THR A 18 -4.50 -20.05 4.90
CA THR A 18 -4.08 -18.69 4.60
C THR A 18 -4.27 -18.53 3.10
N PRO A 19 -4.95 -17.47 2.62
CA PRO A 19 -4.84 -17.13 1.21
C PRO A 19 -3.37 -16.80 0.99
N VAL A 20 -2.61 -17.76 0.47
CA VAL A 20 -1.33 -17.50 -0.14
C VAL A 20 -1.66 -16.65 -1.34
N VAL A 21 -1.65 -15.33 -1.14
CA VAL A 21 -1.63 -14.37 -2.22
C VAL A 21 -0.28 -14.63 -2.89
N PHE A 22 -0.27 -15.56 -3.85
CA PHE A 22 0.79 -15.67 -4.83
C PHE A 22 0.70 -14.40 -5.65
N CYS A 23 1.31 -13.33 -5.15
CA CYS A 23 1.64 -12.15 -5.93
C CYS A 23 2.62 -12.62 -7.00
N PHE A 24 2.09 -13.00 -8.16
CA PHE A 24 2.86 -13.05 -9.40
C PHE A 24 3.20 -11.60 -9.78
N GLN A 25 4.06 -10.95 -8.99
CA GLN A 25 4.66 -9.69 -9.37
C GLN A 25 5.46 -9.94 -10.64
N ALA A 26 5.33 -9.04 -11.61
CA ALA A 26 6.19 -9.07 -12.78
C ALA A 26 7.66 -9.11 -12.30
N ASP A 27 8.45 -9.97 -12.94
CA ASP A 27 9.90 -10.04 -12.72
C ASP A 27 10.46 -8.68 -13.16
N LEU A 28 10.66 -7.78 -12.18
CA LEU A 28 11.21 -6.44 -12.39
C LEU A 28 12.68 -6.63 -12.78
N LYS A 29 12.93 -6.92 -14.05
CA LYS A 29 14.29 -6.82 -14.58
C LYS A 29 14.65 -5.35 -14.65
N GLN A 30 15.77 -5.00 -14.03
CA GLN A 30 16.30 -3.65 -14.11
C GLN A 30 16.75 -3.39 -15.56
N SER A 31 15.86 -2.80 -16.35
CA SER A 31 16.24 -2.20 -17.63
C SER A 31 17.15 -1.00 -17.37
N GLN A 32 17.83 -0.54 -18.42
CA GLN A 32 18.81 0.53 -18.30
C GLN A 32 18.15 1.76 -17.64
N VAL A 33 18.70 2.16 -16.49
CA VAL A 33 18.22 3.29 -15.70
C VAL A 33 18.26 4.55 -16.55
N ASN A 34 17.19 5.34 -16.49
CA ASN A 34 17.12 6.63 -17.15
C ASN A 34 17.77 7.69 -16.25
N ASN A 35 18.98 8.12 -16.59
CA ASN A 35 19.74 9.08 -15.79
C ASN A 35 19.08 10.45 -15.70
N ASP A 36 18.38 10.91 -16.74
CA ASP A 36 17.67 12.19 -16.73
C ASP A 36 16.51 12.14 -15.72
N LEU A 37 15.80 11.01 -15.67
CA LEU A 37 14.76 10.77 -14.67
C LEU A 37 15.36 10.77 -13.25
N VAL A 38 16.51 10.11 -13.05
CA VAL A 38 17.20 10.11 -11.75
C VAL A 38 17.58 11.52 -11.30
N VAL A 39 18.11 12.35 -12.21
CA VAL A 39 18.44 13.75 -11.91
C VAL A 39 17.17 14.54 -11.55
N PHE A 40 16.13 14.43 -12.37
CA PHE A 40 14.84 15.07 -12.09
C PHE A 40 14.30 14.69 -10.70
N ILE A 41 14.35 13.41 -10.35
CA ILE A 41 13.86 12.93 -9.05
C ILE A 41 14.70 13.47 -7.92
N LYS A 42 16.04 13.52 -8.06
CA LYS A 42 16.92 14.08 -7.03
C LYS A 42 16.58 15.53 -6.69
N ASP A 43 16.18 16.32 -7.70
CA ASP A 43 15.78 17.72 -7.50
C ASP A 43 14.44 17.86 -6.76
N HIS A 44 13.64 16.79 -6.70
CA HIS A 44 12.30 16.77 -6.09
C HIS A 44 12.22 15.87 -4.85
N LEU A 45 13.34 15.30 -4.40
CA LEU A 45 13.37 14.51 -3.17
C LEU A 45 12.99 15.37 -1.97
N GLY A 46 12.31 14.74 -1.03
CA GLY A 46 12.00 15.34 0.26
C GLY A 46 10.53 15.19 0.62
N LYS A 47 10.16 15.87 1.71
CA LYS A 47 8.82 15.83 2.27
C LYS A 47 8.30 17.24 2.46
N SER A 48 7.12 17.50 1.92
CA SER A 48 6.34 18.70 2.15
C SER A 48 5.18 18.38 3.08
N SER A 49 4.80 19.34 3.92
CA SER A 49 3.69 19.20 4.86
C SER A 49 2.86 20.47 4.88
N TYR A 50 1.54 20.32 4.88
CA TYR A 50 0.60 21.43 4.81
C TYR A 50 -0.49 21.24 5.86
N GLY A 51 -1.02 22.35 6.39
CA GLY A 51 -2.14 22.34 7.33
C GLY A 51 -3.43 22.70 6.63
N ASN A 52 -4.50 21.94 6.90
CA ASN A 52 -5.84 22.24 6.41
C ASN A 52 -6.62 23.05 7.45
N TYR A 53 -7.22 24.15 7.02
CA TYR A 53 -7.94 25.08 7.90
C TYR A 53 -9.35 25.35 7.39
N MET A 54 -10.32 25.39 8.29
CA MET A 54 -11.70 25.81 8.03
C MET A 54 -12.14 26.81 9.09
N GLY A 55 -12.63 27.97 8.68
CA GLY A 55 -13.04 29.04 9.60
C GLY A 55 -11.90 29.49 10.54
N GLY A 56 -10.66 29.49 10.05
CA GLY A 56 -9.47 29.84 10.84
C GLY A 56 -9.00 28.77 11.84
N LYS A 57 -9.67 27.61 11.92
CA LYS A 57 -9.27 26.49 12.79
C LYS A 57 -8.63 25.39 11.96
N LYS A 58 -7.53 24.81 12.47
CA LYS A 58 -6.91 23.65 11.83
C LYS A 58 -7.85 22.45 11.95
N VAL A 59 -8.17 21.83 10.83
CA VAL A 59 -9.04 20.65 10.72
C VAL A 59 -8.31 19.42 10.19
N GLY A 60 -7.06 19.59 9.74
CA GLY A 60 -6.31 18.48 9.16
C GLY A 60 -4.90 18.86 8.75
N TRP A 61 -4.25 17.92 8.08
CA TRP A 61 -2.95 18.09 7.48
C TRP A 61 -2.80 17.12 6.32
N ASP A 62 -1.91 17.48 5.40
CA ASP A 62 -1.46 16.64 4.30
C ASP A 62 0.07 16.62 4.28
N THR A 63 0.64 15.51 3.83
CA THR A 63 2.06 15.43 3.51
C THR A 63 2.27 14.74 2.17
N ASP A 64 3.23 15.25 1.40
CA ASP A 64 3.71 14.63 0.17
C ASP A 64 5.21 14.38 0.30
N GLU A 65 5.63 13.15 0.08
CA GLU A 65 7.03 12.72 0.15
C GLU A 65 7.44 12.03 -1.16
N ILE A 66 8.59 12.41 -1.71
CA ILE A 66 9.25 11.69 -2.80
C ILE A 66 10.58 11.15 -2.29
N LYS A 67 10.80 9.85 -2.46
CA LYS A 67 12.01 9.16 -2.00
C LYS A 67 12.41 8.02 -2.92
N PHE A 68 13.68 7.65 -2.88
CA PHE A 68 14.10 6.35 -3.43
C PHE A 68 13.66 5.23 -2.49
N ALA A 69 13.27 4.11 -3.08
CA ALA A 69 12.85 2.91 -2.38
C ALA A 69 13.38 1.66 -3.10
N LYS A 70 13.16 0.48 -2.51
CA LYS A 70 13.44 -0.80 -3.14
C LYS A 70 12.18 -1.64 -3.19
N LEU A 71 11.86 -2.15 -4.38
CA LEU A 71 10.78 -3.10 -4.59
C LEU A 71 11.38 -4.37 -5.19
N ASN A 72 11.28 -5.49 -4.47
CA ASN A 72 11.90 -6.77 -4.85
C ASN A 72 13.40 -6.68 -5.20
N GLY A 73 14.13 -5.85 -4.45
CA GLY A 73 15.58 -5.63 -4.66
C GLY A 73 15.92 -4.62 -5.76
N VAL A 74 14.94 -4.16 -6.55
CA VAL A 74 15.11 -3.16 -7.61
C VAL A 74 14.90 -1.76 -7.04
N GLU A 75 15.79 -0.83 -7.37
CA GLU A 75 15.66 0.56 -7.00
C GLU A 75 14.54 1.24 -7.81
N VAL A 76 13.66 1.94 -7.10
CA VAL A 76 12.46 2.60 -7.63
C VAL A 76 12.27 3.95 -6.94
N VAL A 77 11.36 4.76 -7.46
CA VAL A 77 10.88 5.95 -6.76
C VAL A 77 9.58 5.62 -6.05
N SER A 78 9.45 6.05 -4.80
CA SER A 78 8.19 6.06 -4.06
C SER A 78 7.73 7.51 -3.88
N GLN A 79 6.48 7.78 -4.25
CA GLN A 79 5.74 8.99 -3.89
C GLN A 79 4.68 8.61 -2.86
N VAL A 80 4.73 9.21 -1.68
CA VAL A 80 3.76 8.99 -0.59
C VAL A 80 2.96 10.27 -0.39
N SER A 81 1.63 10.18 -0.52
CA SER A 81 0.68 11.21 -0.11
C SER A 81 -0.12 10.70 1.08
N GLU A 82 -0.11 11.44 2.19
CA GLU A 82 -0.78 11.06 3.43
C GLU A 82 -1.59 12.23 3.96
N SER A 83 -2.83 11.98 4.33
CA SER A 83 -3.77 13.01 4.78
C SER A 83 -4.50 12.58 6.04
N TYR A 84 -4.82 13.58 6.85
CA TYR A 84 -5.76 13.46 7.95
C TYR A 84 -6.70 14.66 7.96
N PHE A 85 -7.98 14.38 8.10
CA PHE A 85 -9.02 15.38 8.12
C PHE A 85 -10.08 15.06 9.18
N LYS A 86 -10.46 16.06 9.96
CA LYS A 86 -11.52 15.96 10.96
C LYS A 86 -12.31 17.24 11.04
N ALA A 87 -13.60 17.16 10.70
CA ALA A 87 -14.49 18.31 10.73
C ALA A 87 -15.92 17.93 11.16
N LEU A 88 -16.66 18.95 11.58
CA LEU A 88 -18.09 18.90 11.83
C LEU A 88 -18.80 19.56 10.64
N PHE A 89 -19.54 18.78 9.85
CA PHE A 89 -20.37 19.28 8.76
C PHE A 89 -21.84 18.99 9.07
N GLY A 90 -22.65 20.05 9.19
CA GLY A 90 -24.10 19.90 9.41
C GLY A 90 -24.48 19.09 10.66
N GLY A 91 -23.63 19.11 11.70
CA GLY A 91 -23.82 18.33 12.94
C GLY A 91 -23.18 16.93 12.93
N ASN A 92 -22.75 16.43 11.77
CA ASN A 92 -22.07 15.14 11.65
C ASN A 92 -20.56 15.30 11.78
N LYS A 93 -19.95 14.49 12.66
CA LYS A 93 -18.49 14.37 12.76
C LYS A 93 -18.00 13.47 11.64
N THR A 94 -17.10 14.00 10.82
CA THR A 94 -16.38 13.23 9.80
C THR A 94 -14.92 13.20 10.21
N GLU A 95 -14.34 12.00 10.26
CA GLU A 95 -12.92 11.77 10.45
C GLU A 95 -12.40 10.84 9.35
N VAL A 96 -11.43 11.33 8.59
CA VAL A 96 -10.82 10.66 7.46
C VAL A 96 -9.31 10.61 7.65
N SER A 97 -8.71 9.46 7.38
CA SER A 97 -7.27 9.29 7.25
C SER A 97 -7.00 8.52 5.97
N GLU A 98 -6.14 9.06 5.12
CA GLU A 98 -5.77 8.43 3.85
C GLU A 98 -4.26 8.36 3.72
N ARG A 99 -3.79 7.34 3.03
CA ARG A 99 -2.39 7.21 2.63
C ARG A 99 -2.33 6.50 1.31
N THR A 100 -1.67 7.10 0.34
CA THR A 100 -1.38 6.50 -0.97
C THR A 100 0.12 6.52 -1.20
N GLU A 101 0.67 5.38 -1.61
CA GLU A 101 2.06 5.24 -2.01
C GLU A 101 2.12 4.69 -3.42
N VAL A 102 2.74 5.44 -4.33
CA VAL A 102 2.92 5.07 -5.74
C VAL A 102 4.39 4.78 -5.98
N PHE A 103 4.67 3.62 -6.57
CA PHE A 103 6.01 3.19 -6.94
C PHE A 103 6.20 3.32 -8.45
N TYR A 104 7.22 4.05 -8.87
CA TYR A 104 7.58 4.27 -10.26
C TYR A 104 8.91 3.61 -10.60
N SER A 105 9.00 3.05 -11.81
CA SER A 105 10.25 2.57 -12.38
C SER A 105 11.26 3.71 -12.53
N LEU A 106 12.55 3.42 -12.37
CA LEU A 106 13.62 4.34 -12.75
C LEU A 106 14.09 4.17 -14.20
N ALA A 107 13.49 3.23 -14.93
CA ALA A 107 13.83 2.97 -16.32
C ALA A 107 12.73 3.45 -17.27
N GLY A 108 13.09 3.60 -18.55
CA GLY A 108 12.17 4.04 -19.58
C GLY A 108 11.58 5.42 -19.27
N LYS A 109 10.24 5.51 -19.22
CA LYS A 109 9.49 6.74 -18.97
C LYS A 109 9.07 6.93 -17.50
N GLY A 110 9.43 5.99 -16.62
CA GLY A 110 9.00 6.01 -15.23
C GLY A 110 7.60 5.44 -15.00
N ASP A 111 7.31 4.28 -15.58
CA ASP A 111 5.99 3.65 -15.47
C ASP A 111 5.62 3.30 -14.02
N ILE A 112 4.33 3.35 -13.70
CA ILE A 112 3.79 2.92 -12.40
C ILE A 112 3.90 1.40 -12.29
N ILE A 113 4.52 0.93 -11.21
CA ILE A 113 4.72 -0.49 -10.90
C ILE A 113 3.69 -0.97 -9.88
N LEU A 114 3.46 -0.17 -8.85
CA LEU A 114 2.63 -0.52 -7.70
C LEU A 114 1.97 0.73 -7.13
N ILE A 115 0.70 0.62 -6.74
CA ILE A 115 0.02 1.61 -5.92
C ILE A 115 -0.55 0.90 -4.70
N ASN A 116 -0.18 1.37 -3.52
CA ASN A 116 -0.79 0.98 -2.26
C ASN A 116 -1.62 2.14 -1.74
N SER A 117 -2.88 1.91 -1.42
CA SER A 117 -3.72 2.91 -0.77
C SER A 117 -4.40 2.36 0.46
N PHE A 118 -4.56 3.23 1.45
CA PHE A 118 -5.30 3.04 2.68
C PHE A 118 -6.26 4.22 2.82
N HIS A 119 -7.50 3.91 3.18
CA HIS A 119 -8.56 4.86 3.46
C HIS A 119 -9.28 4.42 4.72
N LEU A 120 -9.38 5.31 5.69
CA LEU A 120 -10.17 5.11 6.90
C LEU A 120 -11.12 6.28 7.05
N GLU A 121 -12.41 6.00 7.01
CA GLU A 121 -13.45 7.00 7.19
C GLU A 121 -14.44 6.51 8.22
N ASN A 122 -14.57 7.25 9.33
CA ASN A 122 -15.52 6.95 10.40
C ASN A 122 -15.48 5.48 10.89
N GLY A 123 -14.29 4.88 10.93
CA GLY A 123 -14.10 3.48 11.36
C GLY A 123 -14.21 2.43 10.24
N VAL A 124 -14.58 2.81 9.02
CA VAL A 124 -14.59 1.93 7.85
C VAL A 124 -13.24 1.99 7.16
N LYS A 125 -12.51 0.87 7.18
CA LYS A 125 -11.19 0.75 6.54
C LYS A 125 -11.33 0.16 5.14
N LYS A 126 -10.65 0.77 4.17
CA LYS A 126 -10.46 0.24 2.82
C LYS A 126 -8.99 0.26 2.48
N THR A 127 -8.48 -0.82 1.90
CA THR A 127 -7.13 -0.87 1.33
C THR A 127 -7.23 -1.28 -0.14
N ARG A 128 -6.38 -0.69 -0.98
CA ARG A 128 -6.28 -1.09 -2.40
C ARG A 128 -4.82 -1.27 -2.77
N GLU A 129 -4.57 -2.32 -3.53
CA GLU A 129 -3.28 -2.59 -4.16
C GLU A 129 -3.51 -2.69 -5.66
N LEU A 130 -2.83 -1.84 -6.44
CA LEU A 130 -2.79 -1.93 -7.90
C LEU A 130 -1.37 -2.32 -8.31
N SER A 131 -1.17 -3.53 -8.82
CA SER A 131 0.16 -4.01 -9.23
C SER A 131 0.24 -4.24 -10.73
N LEU A 132 1.37 -3.86 -11.33
CA LEU A 132 1.68 -4.20 -12.71
C LEU A 132 2.11 -5.66 -12.80
N GLN A 133 1.38 -6.44 -13.59
CA GLN A 133 1.64 -7.83 -13.91
C GLN A 133 1.89 -7.99 -15.42
N LYS A 134 2.33 -9.18 -15.85
CA LYS A 134 2.59 -9.46 -17.27
C LYS A 134 1.38 -9.21 -18.18
N SER A 135 0.17 -9.38 -17.66
CA SER A 135 -1.10 -9.19 -18.37
C SER A 135 -1.69 -7.79 -18.26
N GLY A 136 -0.97 -6.83 -17.65
CA GLY A 136 -1.47 -5.50 -17.32
C GLY A 136 -1.64 -5.30 -15.81
N PHE A 137 -2.51 -4.37 -15.41
CA PHE A 137 -2.70 -4.05 -14.00
C PHE A 137 -3.72 -4.98 -13.33
N THR A 138 -3.41 -5.40 -12.10
CA THR A 138 -4.33 -6.13 -11.22
C THR A 138 -4.67 -5.28 -10.02
N LEU A 139 -5.97 -5.06 -9.78
CA LEU A 139 -6.48 -4.32 -8.62
C LEU A 139 -7.05 -5.29 -7.58
N VAL A 140 -6.50 -5.25 -6.36
CA VAL A 140 -7.04 -5.91 -5.18
C VAL A 140 -7.61 -4.86 -4.25
N THR A 141 -8.87 -5.01 -3.83
CA THR A 141 -9.51 -4.12 -2.85
C THR A 141 -10.00 -4.92 -1.66
N THR A 142 -9.71 -4.46 -0.45
CA THR A 142 -10.22 -5.03 0.79
C THR A 142 -10.99 -3.96 1.55
N THR A 143 -12.20 -4.28 1.98
CA THR A 143 -13.02 -3.42 2.84
C THR A 143 -13.27 -4.14 4.16
N GLN A 144 -13.00 -3.46 5.27
CA GLN A 144 -13.25 -3.93 6.63
C GLN A 144 -14.12 -2.89 7.33
N ASN A 145 -15.34 -3.29 7.67
CA ASN A 145 -16.20 -2.47 8.52
C ASN A 145 -15.79 -2.68 9.99
N ARG A 146 -15.95 -1.65 10.81
CA ARG A 146 -15.98 -1.82 12.26
C ARG A 146 -17.08 -2.85 12.58
N LYS A 147 -16.73 -3.93 13.27
CA LYS A 147 -17.73 -4.69 14.03
C LYS A 147 -18.07 -3.79 15.21
N ASP A 148 -19.27 -3.23 15.20
CA ASP A 148 -19.82 -2.63 16.40
C ASP A 148 -20.02 -3.78 17.40
N GLU A 149 -19.18 -3.82 18.43
CA GLU A 149 -19.45 -4.56 19.67
C GLU A 149 -20.30 -3.69 20.61
#